data_AF-A0A1G8AIR1-F1
#
_entry.id   AF-A0A1G8AIR1-F1
#
_cell.length_a   1.000
_cell.length_b   1.000
_cell.length_c   1.000
_cell.angle_alpha   90.00
_cell.angle_beta   90.00
_cell.angle_gamma   90.00
#
_symmetry.space_group_name_H-M   'P 1'
#
loop_
_entity.id
_entity.type
_entity.pdbx_description
1 polymer ?
#
loop_
_entity_poly.entity_id
_entity_poly.type
_entity_poly.pdbx_seq_one_letter_code
_entity_poly.pdbx_strand_id
1 'polypeptide(L)'
;MNMEQKYQLHTGLKLIIQLNGTESLRTIQLANILADYSAYDEYPATKIILKDVLTNGCGQRIYDAFNKPEKNSLAEIEKIRQDYIKNTKFKKDVVNYVFDSICYGLGIKTSVKEPLSNSFDPYTNESDDILDKLPGMLAELKKEYEDALKSLIVQPKDIIWDAAAYYPASAENQLYQIEGKIHVVSSQLGINDNNWCKNMKEKTLNNHRKRKINSVKEVLDSKKIEFTNLLNTALVKPSASYISKSGHYAVDKIPDIEKLELEIKRLYGEMEIKYDGWCDKEKSRILSPYVVSDSDRIRQMLLKIAMPAAMFCGVAYYGGTYAISTDEINSYEQRMETADGYFANGDYGKAIVGFMQASNQYDGSFRTSSYRDRAMSLADACFEGMQYKVTSLIEEKQYAQALSLMKSIPTEYLSANQDKSDWIEKTKIDMQNTVAEEVDQLADMIASNDGKMTEDGKKYLDQLLAVSPDNYWLNLIKAKEK
;
A
#
# COMPACT_ATOMS: atom_id res chain seq x y z
N MET A 1 -53.73 33.53 51.43
CA MET A 1 -52.27 33.58 51.29
C MET A 1 -51.94 32.79 50.03
N ASN A 2 -51.41 33.42 48.98
CA ASN A 2 -51.19 32.81 47.66
C ASN A 2 -50.25 31.60 47.77
N MET A 3 -50.80 30.39 47.61
CA MET A 3 -50.05 29.12 47.60
C MET A 3 -49.80 28.63 46.17
N GLU A 4 -49.09 29.42 45.36
CA GLU A 4 -48.64 28.97 44.02
C GLU A 4 -47.19 29.35 43.70
N GLN A 5 -46.43 29.85 44.68
CA GLN A 5 -45.03 30.18 44.44
C GLN A 5 -44.18 28.94 44.73
N LYS A 6 -43.72 28.27 43.66
CA LYS A 6 -42.71 27.20 43.76
C LYS A 6 -41.38 27.83 44.15
N TYR A 7 -40.84 27.42 45.29
CA TYR A 7 -39.52 27.89 45.73
C TYR A 7 -38.46 26.87 45.34
N GLN A 8 -37.30 27.36 44.91
CA GLN A 8 -36.08 26.54 44.94
C GLN A 8 -35.59 26.42 46.39
N LEU A 9 -34.92 25.32 46.73
CA LEU A 9 -34.48 25.02 48.10
C LEU A 9 -33.78 26.20 48.80
N HIS A 10 -32.83 26.84 48.13
CA HIS A 10 -32.05 27.96 48.66
C HIS A 10 -32.91 29.21 48.92
N THR A 11 -33.89 29.47 48.07
CA THR A 11 -34.82 30.60 48.19
C THR A 11 -35.83 30.35 49.33
N GLY A 12 -36.32 29.12 49.46
CA GLY A 12 -37.18 28.71 50.58
C GLY A 12 -36.44 28.78 51.92
N LEU A 13 -35.17 28.33 51.97
CA LEU A 13 -34.32 28.42 53.16
C LEU A 13 -34.12 29.87 53.59
N LYS A 14 -33.81 30.76 52.64
CA LYS A 14 -33.66 32.19 52.91
C LYS A 14 -34.93 32.80 53.52
N LEU A 15 -36.09 32.50 52.94
CA LEU A 15 -37.37 33.00 53.44
C LEU A 15 -37.67 32.52 54.87
N ILE A 16 -37.49 31.23 55.14
CA ILE A 16 -37.79 30.66 56.47
C ILE A 16 -36.83 31.21 57.52
N ILE A 17 -35.52 31.32 57.21
CA ILE A 17 -34.54 31.90 58.13
C ILE A 17 -34.86 33.37 58.43
N GLN A 18 -35.33 34.14 57.43
CA GLN A 18 -35.76 35.53 57.62
C GLN A 18 -36.99 35.64 58.53
N LEU A 19 -37.95 34.72 58.41
CA LEU A 19 -39.20 34.75 59.17
C LEU A 19 -39.07 34.19 60.60
N ASN A 20 -38.29 33.12 60.76
CA ASN A 20 -38.24 32.32 61.99
C ASN A 20 -36.89 32.40 62.72
N GLY A 21 -35.93 33.13 62.17
CA GLY A 21 -34.57 33.23 62.69
C GLY A 21 -33.70 32.00 62.37
N THR A 22 -32.40 32.14 62.60
CA THR A 22 -31.40 31.10 62.30
C THR A 22 -31.53 29.85 63.17
N GLU A 23 -32.26 29.93 64.30
CA GLU A 23 -32.56 28.78 65.17
C GLU A 23 -33.25 27.63 64.42
N SER A 24 -33.96 27.92 63.34
CA SER A 24 -34.64 26.90 62.54
C SER A 24 -33.68 25.85 61.98
N LEU A 25 -32.41 26.18 61.75
CA LEU A 25 -31.38 25.25 61.28
C LEU A 25 -31.05 24.13 62.28
N ARG A 26 -31.50 24.25 63.53
CA ARG A 26 -31.20 23.27 64.58
C ARG A 26 -32.23 22.15 64.64
N THR A 27 -33.34 22.25 63.91
CA THR A 27 -34.48 21.35 64.06
C THR A 27 -34.89 20.74 62.73
N ILE A 28 -35.30 19.46 62.76
CA ILE A 28 -35.83 18.76 61.58
C ILE A 28 -37.12 19.40 61.03
N GLN A 29 -37.81 20.22 61.84
CA GLN A 29 -39.02 20.94 61.44
C GLN A 29 -38.75 21.83 60.22
N LEU A 30 -37.56 22.41 60.10
CA LEU A 30 -37.17 23.19 58.92
C LEU A 30 -37.37 22.41 57.62
N ALA A 31 -36.93 21.14 57.59
CA ALA A 31 -37.06 20.31 56.40
C ALA A 31 -38.52 19.99 56.06
N ASN A 32 -39.41 19.92 57.06
CA ASN A 32 -40.83 19.70 56.84
C ASN A 32 -41.53 20.98 56.38
N ILE A 33 -41.23 22.14 56.99
CA ILE A 33 -41.77 23.43 56.56
C ILE A 33 -41.42 23.68 55.10
N LEU A 34 -40.17 23.46 54.69
CA LEU A 34 -39.74 23.58 53.29
C LEU A 34 -40.52 22.69 52.32
N ALA A 35 -41.05 21.56 52.77
CA ALA A 35 -41.87 20.70 51.93
C ALA A 35 -43.23 21.35 51.62
N ASP A 36 -43.79 22.10 52.57
CA ASP A 36 -45.05 22.84 52.39
C ASP A 36 -44.89 24.02 51.41
N TYR A 37 -43.66 24.48 51.18
CA TYR A 37 -43.30 25.51 50.18
C TYR A 37 -42.89 24.92 48.82
N SER A 38 -43.12 23.62 48.57
CA SER A 38 -42.68 22.94 47.34
C SER A 38 -41.17 23.05 47.09
N ALA A 39 -40.35 23.26 48.13
CA ALA A 39 -38.93 23.60 48.00
C ALA A 39 -38.05 22.47 47.44
N TYR A 40 -38.62 21.28 47.27
CA TYR A 40 -37.95 20.06 46.83
C TYR A 40 -38.47 19.53 45.49
N ASP A 41 -39.46 20.19 44.88
CA ASP A 41 -40.12 19.67 43.66
C ASP A 41 -39.12 19.49 42.51
N GLU A 42 -38.13 20.39 42.41
CA GLU A 42 -37.08 20.34 41.39
C GLU A 42 -36.04 19.24 41.67
N TYR A 43 -35.71 19.01 42.94
CA TYR A 43 -34.69 18.03 43.37
C TYR A 43 -35.16 17.24 44.61
N PRO A 44 -36.01 16.21 44.46
CA PRO A 44 -36.66 15.54 45.60
C PRO A 44 -35.70 14.92 46.62
N ALA A 45 -34.53 14.42 46.18
CA ALA A 45 -33.51 13.81 47.03
C ALA A 45 -32.96 14.77 48.09
N THR A 46 -33.00 16.08 47.84
CA THR A 46 -32.50 17.10 48.78
C THR A 46 -33.29 17.14 50.08
N LYS A 47 -34.56 16.70 50.09
CA LYS A 47 -35.37 16.56 51.31
C LYS A 47 -34.80 15.52 52.26
N ILE A 48 -34.37 14.37 51.72
CA ILE A 48 -33.81 13.27 52.49
C ILE A 48 -32.48 13.70 53.11
N ILE A 49 -31.61 14.31 52.29
CA ILE A 49 -30.30 14.79 52.73
C ILE A 49 -30.44 15.91 53.76
N LEU A 50 -31.33 16.89 53.56
CA LEU A 50 -31.53 17.97 54.53
C LEU A 50 -32.08 17.43 55.86
N LYS A 51 -33.01 16.47 55.83
CA LYS A 51 -33.47 15.82 57.07
C LYS A 51 -32.34 15.12 57.80
N ASP A 52 -31.49 14.41 57.08
CA ASP A 52 -30.35 13.71 57.66
C ASP A 52 -29.31 14.68 58.25
N VAL A 53 -28.96 15.75 57.53
CA VAL A 53 -28.10 16.85 58.02
C VAL A 53 -28.62 17.43 59.34
N LEU A 54 -29.92 17.66 59.44
CA LEU A 54 -30.54 18.21 60.65
C LEU A 54 -30.59 17.17 61.78
N THR A 55 -30.86 15.90 61.46
CA THR A 55 -30.96 14.81 62.45
C THR A 55 -29.60 14.44 63.04
N ASN A 56 -28.55 14.42 62.22
CA ASN A 56 -27.18 14.08 62.62
C ASN A 56 -26.43 15.25 63.28
N GLY A 57 -27.13 16.29 63.73
CA GLY A 57 -26.56 17.42 64.47
C GLY A 57 -25.68 18.36 63.64
N CYS A 58 -25.58 18.17 62.31
CA CYS A 58 -24.86 19.11 61.46
C CYS A 58 -25.54 20.48 61.43
N GLY A 59 -26.88 20.53 61.51
CA GLY A 59 -27.64 21.78 61.67
C GLY A 59 -27.21 22.62 62.88
N GLN A 60 -27.02 21.97 64.05
CA GLN A 60 -26.49 22.63 65.26
C GLN A 60 -25.07 23.14 65.04
N ARG A 61 -24.19 22.31 64.45
CA ARG A 61 -22.79 22.69 64.17
C ARG A 61 -22.71 23.90 63.21
N ILE A 62 -23.60 23.96 62.22
CA ILE A 62 -23.70 25.09 61.27
C ILE A 62 -24.17 26.36 62.00
N TYR A 63 -25.22 26.25 62.83
CA TYR A 63 -25.71 27.36 63.65
C TYR A 63 -24.62 27.91 64.57
N ASP A 64 -23.88 27.04 65.26
CA ASP A 64 -22.79 27.44 66.16
C ASP A 64 -21.62 28.08 65.39
N ALA A 65 -21.34 27.62 64.16
CA ALA A 65 -20.31 28.19 63.30
C ALA A 65 -20.72 29.58 62.76
N PHE A 66 -22.00 29.79 62.50
CA PHE A 66 -22.53 31.06 62.02
C PHE A 66 -22.54 32.14 63.11
N ASN A 67 -22.91 31.78 64.35
CA ASN A 67 -23.03 32.73 65.46
C ASN A 67 -21.72 32.99 66.23
N LYS A 68 -20.59 32.42 65.79
CA LYS A 68 -19.28 32.68 66.41
C LYS A 68 -18.69 33.99 65.89
N PRO A 69 -18.46 35.01 66.75
CA PRO A 69 -18.12 36.37 66.32
C PRO A 69 -16.72 36.55 65.70
N GLU A 70 -15.82 35.57 65.82
CA GLU A 70 -14.39 35.73 65.47
C GLU A 70 -13.88 34.81 64.35
N LYS A 71 -14.75 34.01 63.70
CA LYS A 71 -14.32 33.04 62.67
C LYS A 71 -15.02 33.25 61.33
N ASN A 72 -14.29 32.95 60.25
CA ASN A 72 -14.85 32.82 58.91
C ASN A 72 -15.86 31.65 58.88
N SER A 73 -17.15 31.95 59.08
CA SER A 73 -18.23 30.97 59.17
C SER A 73 -18.30 30.06 57.94
N LEU A 74 -17.97 30.56 56.75
CA LEU A 74 -17.95 29.76 55.53
C LEU A 74 -16.90 28.64 55.61
N ALA A 75 -15.70 28.94 56.10
CA ALA A 75 -14.62 27.95 56.20
C ALA A 75 -14.94 26.85 57.23
N GLU A 76 -15.63 27.18 58.31
CA GLU A 76 -16.05 26.19 59.31
C GLU A 76 -17.23 25.33 58.80
N ILE A 77 -18.20 25.93 58.11
CA ILE A 77 -19.29 25.19 57.46
C ILE A 77 -18.74 24.25 56.37
N GLU A 78 -17.70 24.69 55.65
CA GLU A 78 -17.03 23.83 54.66
C GLU A 78 -16.39 22.60 55.30
N LYS A 79 -15.76 22.74 56.47
CA LYS A 79 -15.23 21.57 57.21
C LYS A 79 -16.34 20.61 57.62
N ILE A 80 -17.47 21.12 58.09
CA ILE A 80 -18.65 20.31 58.44
C ILE A 80 -19.16 19.57 57.19
N ARG A 81 -19.22 20.24 56.04
CA ARG A 81 -19.61 19.63 54.77
C ARG A 81 -18.68 18.50 54.36
N GLN A 82 -17.36 18.73 54.40
CA GLN A 82 -16.38 17.69 54.02
C GLN A 82 -16.42 16.49 54.97
N ASP A 83 -16.60 16.72 56.26
CA ASP A 83 -16.80 15.68 57.27
C ASP A 83 -18.08 14.87 56.97
N TYR A 84 -19.19 15.54 56.68
CA TYR A 84 -20.45 14.91 56.32
C TYR A 84 -20.36 14.09 55.02
N ILE A 85 -19.70 14.60 53.99
CA ILE A 85 -19.47 13.85 52.73
C ILE A 85 -18.66 12.57 52.98
N LYS A 86 -17.65 12.61 53.85
CA LYS A 86 -16.82 11.44 54.16
C LYS A 86 -17.57 10.35 54.93
N ASN A 87 -18.54 10.75 55.75
CA ASN A 87 -19.21 9.86 56.69
C ASN A 87 -20.59 9.39 56.21
N THR A 88 -21.04 9.80 55.02
CA THR A 88 -22.36 9.44 54.48
C THR A 88 -22.25 8.79 53.10
N LYS A 89 -23.26 7.98 52.75
CA LYS A 89 -23.40 7.37 51.42
C LYS A 89 -24.21 8.25 50.46
N PHE A 90 -24.24 9.56 50.65
CA PHE A 90 -25.03 10.47 49.80
C PHE A 90 -24.21 10.99 48.62
N LYS A 91 -24.87 11.23 47.48
CA LYS A 91 -24.23 11.79 46.29
C LYS A 91 -23.63 13.17 46.59
N LYS A 92 -22.33 13.32 46.31
CA LYS A 92 -21.53 14.51 46.67
C LYS A 92 -22.09 15.81 46.08
N ASP A 93 -22.57 15.79 44.84
CA ASP A 93 -23.15 16.96 44.17
C ASP A 93 -24.46 17.42 44.86
N VAL A 94 -25.32 16.49 45.26
CA VAL A 94 -26.56 16.79 45.97
C VAL A 94 -26.28 17.29 47.39
N VAL A 95 -25.31 16.69 48.10
CA VAL A 95 -24.86 17.18 49.41
C VAL A 95 -24.30 18.61 49.30
N ASN A 96 -23.46 18.88 48.30
CA ASN A 96 -22.93 20.21 48.05
C ASN A 96 -24.05 21.23 47.82
N TYR A 97 -25.06 20.87 47.03
CA TYR A 97 -26.21 21.74 46.77
C TYR A 97 -26.99 22.07 48.05
N VAL A 98 -27.24 21.10 48.93
CA VAL A 98 -27.94 21.32 50.21
C VAL A 98 -27.14 22.27 51.12
N PHE A 99 -25.84 22.03 51.30
CA PHE A 99 -25.00 22.90 52.14
C PHE A 99 -24.84 24.30 51.55
N ASP A 100 -24.72 24.42 50.23
CA ASP A 100 -24.63 25.72 49.56
C ASP A 100 -25.96 26.48 49.67
N SER A 101 -27.10 25.76 49.62
CA SER A 101 -28.43 26.32 49.85
C SER A 101 -28.61 26.85 51.27
N ILE A 102 -28.06 26.17 52.28
CA ILE A 102 -28.03 26.65 53.67
C ILE A 102 -27.17 27.91 53.78
N CYS A 103 -25.96 27.91 53.19
CA CYS A 103 -25.07 29.08 53.20
C CYS A 103 -25.71 30.29 52.50
N TYR A 104 -26.46 30.06 51.43
CA TYR A 104 -27.23 31.10 50.74
C TYR A 104 -28.36 31.63 51.63
N GLY A 105 -29.10 30.74 52.30
CA GLY A 105 -30.15 31.12 53.25
C GLY A 105 -29.65 31.97 54.42
N LEU A 106 -28.42 31.70 54.88
CA LEU A 106 -27.72 32.48 55.91
C LEU A 106 -27.10 33.80 55.39
N GLY A 107 -27.14 34.06 54.08
CA GLY A 107 -26.52 35.24 53.47
C GLY A 107 -24.99 35.19 53.36
N ILE A 108 -24.37 34.01 53.58
CA ILE A 108 -22.93 33.80 53.47
C ILE A 108 -22.51 33.63 52.00
N LYS A 109 -23.38 33.04 51.18
CA LYS A 109 -23.21 32.88 49.73
C LYS A 109 -24.25 33.70 48.96
N THR A 110 -23.84 34.23 47.81
CA THR A 110 -24.70 35.01 46.91
C THR A 110 -25.30 34.19 45.77
N SER A 111 -24.85 32.95 45.56
CA SER A 111 -25.34 32.05 44.51
C SER A 111 -25.16 30.59 44.91
N VAL A 112 -26.00 29.72 44.36
CA VAL A 112 -25.96 28.26 44.56
C VAL A 112 -25.80 27.57 43.21
N LYS A 113 -24.89 26.60 43.12
CA LYS A 113 -24.70 25.79 41.92
C LYS A 113 -25.62 24.58 41.97
N GLU A 114 -26.48 24.42 40.96
CA GLU A 114 -27.40 23.30 40.84
C GLU A 114 -26.67 21.93 40.76
N PRO A 115 -27.30 20.85 41.28
CA PRO A 115 -26.73 19.51 41.22
C PRO A 115 -26.72 18.98 39.77
N LEU A 116 -25.69 18.20 39.42
CA LEU A 116 -25.54 17.62 38.08
C LEU A 116 -26.40 16.38 37.88
N SER A 117 -26.66 15.64 38.96
CA SER A 117 -27.64 14.57 38.97
C SER A 117 -29.05 15.19 39.06
N ASN A 118 -29.99 14.70 38.25
CA ASN A 118 -31.42 15.09 38.30
C ASN A 118 -32.09 14.78 39.68
N SER A 119 -31.32 14.37 40.70
CA SER A 119 -31.62 14.38 42.13
C SER A 119 -32.94 13.72 42.54
N PHE A 120 -33.31 12.61 41.89
CA PHE A 120 -34.40 11.73 42.34
C PHE A 120 -33.95 10.72 43.43
N ASP A 121 -32.68 10.31 43.40
CA ASP A 121 -32.11 9.32 44.33
C ASP A 121 -30.93 9.93 45.12
N PRO A 122 -30.99 9.97 46.46
CA PRO A 122 -29.98 10.63 47.30
C PRO A 122 -28.70 9.80 47.47
N TYR A 123 -28.74 8.47 47.31
CA TYR A 123 -27.63 7.61 47.70
C TYR A 123 -26.63 7.38 46.55
N THR A 124 -25.36 7.19 46.91
CA THR A 124 -24.35 6.62 46.02
C THR A 124 -24.67 5.14 45.84
N ASN A 125 -24.94 4.69 44.61
CA ASN A 125 -24.97 3.25 44.36
C ASN A 125 -23.57 2.69 44.67
N GLU A 126 -23.48 1.50 45.27
CA GLU A 126 -22.20 0.86 45.66
C GLU A 126 -21.28 0.50 44.46
N SER A 127 -21.54 1.03 43.26
CA SER A 127 -20.72 0.90 42.05
C SER A 127 -20.66 2.18 41.20
N ASP A 128 -20.73 3.37 41.81
CA ASP A 128 -20.65 4.65 41.08
C ASP A 128 -19.24 5.26 41.02
N ASP A 129 -18.18 4.51 41.33
CA ASP A 129 -16.87 4.90 40.84
C ASP A 129 -16.84 4.61 39.33
N ILE A 130 -16.79 5.66 38.51
CA ILE A 130 -16.69 5.55 37.05
C ILE A 130 -15.56 4.59 36.67
N LEU A 131 -14.49 4.55 37.47
CA LEU A 131 -13.34 3.67 37.30
C LEU A 131 -13.71 2.18 37.30
N ASP A 132 -14.66 1.74 38.13
CA ASP A 132 -15.10 0.34 38.21
C ASP A 132 -15.93 -0.10 37.00
N LYS A 133 -16.53 0.86 36.29
CA LYS A 133 -17.31 0.64 35.06
C LYS A 133 -16.46 0.69 33.79
N LEU A 134 -15.25 1.25 33.85
CA LEU A 134 -14.36 1.39 32.70
C LEU A 134 -14.06 0.07 31.97
N PRO A 135 -13.84 -1.08 32.65
CA PRO A 135 -13.62 -2.34 31.95
C PRO A 135 -14.83 -2.78 31.12
N GLY A 136 -16.05 -2.60 31.64
CA GLY A 136 -17.29 -2.88 30.93
C GLY A 136 -17.50 -1.94 29.74
N MET A 137 -17.29 -0.63 29.95
CA MET A 137 -17.35 0.37 28.88
C MET A 137 -16.32 0.09 27.78
N LEU A 138 -15.11 -0.34 28.14
CA LEU A 138 -14.09 -0.71 27.16
C LEU A 138 -14.55 -1.90 26.31
N ALA A 139 -15.13 -2.93 26.94
CA ALA A 139 -15.63 -4.10 26.22
C ALA A 139 -16.77 -3.74 25.26
N GLU A 140 -17.70 -2.87 25.68
CA GLU A 140 -18.78 -2.36 24.84
C GLU A 140 -18.25 -1.53 23.66
N LEU A 141 -17.31 -0.63 23.89
CA LEU A 141 -16.69 0.17 22.82
C LEU A 141 -15.91 -0.70 21.84
N LYS A 142 -15.18 -1.72 22.31
CA LYS A 142 -14.50 -2.68 21.43
C LYS A 142 -15.50 -3.45 20.57
N LYS A 143 -16.63 -3.86 21.13
CA LYS A 143 -17.72 -4.50 20.38
C LYS A 143 -18.35 -3.55 19.35
N GLU A 144 -18.64 -2.31 19.74
CA GLU A 144 -19.14 -1.26 18.85
C GLU A 144 -18.18 -1.06 17.67
N TYR A 145 -16.87 -1.04 17.92
CA TYR A 145 -15.84 -0.94 16.89
C TYR A 145 -15.87 -2.14 15.92
N GLU A 146 -15.95 -3.36 16.43
CA GLU A 146 -16.04 -4.57 15.59
C GLU A 146 -17.30 -4.58 14.71
N ASP A 147 -18.43 -4.13 15.24
CA ASP A 147 -19.69 -4.07 14.48
C ASP A 147 -19.68 -2.91 13.47
N ALA A 148 -19.04 -1.78 13.79
CA ALA A 148 -18.77 -0.70 12.86
C ALA A 148 -17.87 -1.16 11.70
N LEU A 149 -16.81 -1.92 11.99
CA LEU A 149 -15.95 -2.50 10.95
C LEU A 149 -16.74 -3.39 9.96
N LYS A 150 -17.73 -4.15 10.43
CA LYS A 150 -18.56 -5.01 9.56
C LYS A 150 -19.58 -4.23 8.74
N SER A 151 -20.17 -3.19 9.31
CA SER A 151 -21.28 -2.44 8.70
C SER A 151 -20.80 -1.35 7.74
N LEU A 152 -19.66 -0.72 8.03
CA LEU A 152 -19.15 0.42 7.27
C LEU A 152 -18.21 0.04 6.11
N ILE A 153 -17.84 -1.24 6.00
CA ILE A 153 -16.95 -1.71 4.94
C ILE A 153 -17.67 -1.70 3.58
N VAL A 154 -17.03 -1.12 2.58
CA VAL A 154 -17.50 -1.18 1.19
C VAL A 154 -16.93 -2.43 0.56
N GLN A 155 -17.80 -3.32 0.10
CA GLN A 155 -17.42 -4.54 -0.61
C GLN A 155 -17.39 -4.30 -2.13
N PRO A 156 -16.49 -4.99 -2.86
CA PRO A 156 -16.50 -4.95 -4.33
C PRO A 156 -17.82 -5.47 -4.89
N LYS A 157 -18.31 -4.90 -5.99
CA LYS A 157 -19.46 -5.45 -6.71
C LYS A 157 -19.02 -6.64 -7.56
N ASP A 158 -17.87 -6.49 -8.21
CA ASP A 158 -17.15 -7.55 -8.89
C ASP A 158 -15.90 -7.91 -8.10
N ILE A 159 -15.90 -9.09 -7.46
CA ILE A 159 -14.79 -9.53 -6.62
C ILE A 159 -13.47 -9.69 -7.38
N ILE A 160 -13.51 -9.84 -8.70
CA ILE A 160 -12.34 -10.05 -9.55
C ILE A 160 -11.77 -8.69 -9.98
N TRP A 161 -12.60 -7.83 -10.55
CA TRP A 161 -12.14 -6.62 -11.24
C TRP A 161 -12.25 -5.33 -10.43
N ASP A 162 -13.09 -5.29 -9.40
CA ASP A 162 -13.17 -4.11 -8.54
C ASP A 162 -12.06 -4.11 -7.49
N ALA A 163 -11.78 -2.94 -6.93
CA ALA A 163 -10.86 -2.80 -5.80
C ALA A 163 -11.30 -3.68 -4.62
N ALA A 164 -10.32 -4.19 -3.86
CA ALA A 164 -10.60 -4.93 -2.64
C ALA A 164 -11.41 -4.09 -1.64
N ALA A 165 -12.09 -4.77 -0.72
CA ALA A 165 -12.93 -4.10 0.26
C ALA A 165 -12.14 -3.05 1.06
N TYR A 166 -12.75 -1.89 1.29
CA TYR A 166 -12.11 -0.74 1.91
C TYR A 166 -13.09 0.07 2.75
N TYR A 167 -12.55 0.97 3.59
CA TYR A 167 -13.34 1.94 4.34
C TYR A 167 -13.27 3.31 3.65
N PRO A 168 -14.40 3.90 3.24
CA PRO A 168 -14.41 5.26 2.70
C PRO A 168 -14.12 6.29 3.81
N ALA A 169 -13.77 7.52 3.43
CA ALA A 169 -13.43 8.58 4.40
C ALA A 169 -14.52 8.83 5.46
N SER A 170 -15.79 8.69 5.09
CA SER A 170 -16.91 8.79 6.04
C SER A 170 -16.93 7.67 7.08
N ALA A 171 -16.58 6.45 6.69
CA ALA A 171 -16.45 5.30 7.58
C ALA A 171 -15.23 5.44 8.49
N GLU A 172 -14.08 5.85 7.92
CA GLU A 172 -12.86 6.10 8.69
C GLU A 172 -13.12 7.14 9.80
N ASN A 173 -13.80 8.24 9.50
CA ASN A 173 -14.16 9.24 10.51
C ASN A 173 -14.99 8.68 11.67
N GLN A 174 -15.93 7.76 11.38
CA GLN A 174 -16.73 7.11 12.43
C GLN A 174 -15.89 6.14 13.26
N LEU A 175 -15.03 5.35 12.61
CA LEU A 175 -14.10 4.46 13.28
C LEU A 175 -13.14 5.25 14.18
N TYR A 176 -12.56 6.34 13.70
CA TYR A 176 -11.68 7.22 14.49
C TYR A 176 -12.35 7.77 15.75
N GLN A 177 -13.64 8.09 15.71
CA GLN A 177 -14.37 8.54 16.90
C GLN A 177 -14.46 7.44 17.96
N ILE A 178 -14.74 6.19 17.55
CA ILE A 178 -14.78 5.05 18.46
C ILE A 178 -13.37 4.73 18.98
N GLU A 179 -12.34 4.77 18.11
CA GLU A 179 -10.93 4.59 18.48
C GLU A 179 -10.48 5.59 19.56
N GLY A 180 -10.86 6.87 19.42
CA GLY A 180 -10.57 7.89 20.42
C GLY A 180 -11.19 7.57 21.78
N LYS A 181 -12.44 7.11 21.82
CA LYS A 181 -13.12 6.68 23.07
C LYS A 181 -12.40 5.48 23.70
N ILE A 182 -12.06 4.46 22.89
CA ILE A 182 -11.32 3.27 23.33
C ILE A 182 -9.97 3.66 23.91
N HIS A 183 -9.24 4.56 23.25
CA HIS A 183 -7.92 5.02 23.71
C HIS A 183 -8.00 5.72 25.07
N VAL A 184 -8.98 6.62 25.26
CA VAL A 184 -9.17 7.33 26.53
C VAL A 184 -9.47 6.35 27.67
N VAL A 185 -10.40 5.42 27.47
CA VAL A 185 -10.76 4.41 28.48
C VAL A 185 -9.59 3.47 28.77
N SER A 186 -8.87 3.00 27.75
CA SER A 186 -7.73 2.09 27.92
C SER A 186 -6.58 2.76 28.67
N SER A 187 -6.29 4.04 28.36
CA SER A 187 -5.27 4.82 29.07
C SER A 187 -5.59 4.96 30.54
N GLN A 188 -6.86 5.21 30.88
CA GLN A 188 -7.32 5.32 32.26
C GLN A 188 -7.23 4.00 33.04
N LEU A 189 -7.35 2.88 32.35
CA LEU A 189 -7.19 1.53 32.92
C LEU A 189 -5.72 1.08 32.99
N GLY A 190 -4.76 1.88 32.50
CA GLY A 190 -3.36 1.46 32.39
C GLY A 190 -3.13 0.33 31.38
N ILE A 191 -4.09 0.10 30.46
CA ILE A 191 -4.00 -0.92 29.42
C ILE A 191 -3.29 -0.31 28.21
N ASN A 192 -2.07 -0.77 27.92
CA ASN A 192 -1.32 -0.35 26.75
C ASN A 192 -1.73 -1.19 25.52
N ASP A 193 -2.88 -0.85 24.93
CA ASP A 193 -3.46 -1.56 23.78
C ASP A 193 -3.63 -0.63 22.57
N ASN A 194 -2.66 0.29 22.40
CA ASN A 194 -2.70 1.37 21.40
C ASN A 194 -2.84 0.88 19.95
N ASN A 195 -2.52 -0.38 19.68
CA ASN A 195 -2.59 -0.98 18.35
C ASN A 195 -3.80 -1.89 18.13
N TRP A 196 -4.67 -2.11 19.13
CA TRP A 196 -5.78 -3.06 18.98
C TRP A 196 -6.72 -2.72 17.83
N CYS A 197 -7.19 -1.47 17.77
CA CYS A 197 -8.10 -1.00 16.73
C CYS A 197 -7.46 -1.15 15.34
N LYS A 198 -6.20 -0.68 15.21
CA LYS A 198 -5.41 -0.80 13.98
C LYS A 198 -5.29 -2.26 13.54
N ASN A 199 -4.88 -3.15 14.44
CA ASN A 199 -4.72 -4.58 14.16
C ASN A 199 -6.05 -5.23 13.73
N MET A 200 -7.16 -4.85 14.37
CA MET A 200 -8.47 -5.40 14.05
C MET A 200 -8.99 -4.91 12.69
N LYS A 201 -8.76 -3.64 12.36
CA LYS A 201 -9.05 -3.07 11.04
C LYS A 201 -8.21 -3.74 9.95
N GLU A 202 -6.90 -3.84 10.15
CA GLU A 202 -5.98 -4.51 9.22
C GLU A 202 -6.33 -5.99 9.03
N LYS A 203 -6.63 -6.71 10.11
CA LYS A 203 -7.09 -8.11 10.05
C LYS A 203 -8.35 -8.25 9.18
N THR A 204 -9.30 -7.35 9.35
CA THR A 204 -10.56 -7.35 8.58
C THR A 204 -10.29 -7.12 7.10
N LEU A 205 -9.54 -6.07 6.74
CA LEU A 205 -9.17 -5.79 5.35
C LEU A 205 -8.35 -6.91 4.71
N ASN A 206 -7.39 -7.48 5.44
CA ASN A 206 -6.57 -8.58 4.95
C ASN A 206 -7.39 -9.86 4.69
N ASN A 207 -8.42 -10.14 5.50
CA ASN A 207 -9.32 -11.25 5.22
C ASN A 207 -10.09 -11.05 3.90
N HIS A 208 -10.54 -9.83 3.61
CA HIS A 208 -11.20 -9.52 2.34
C HIS A 208 -10.23 -9.57 1.15
N ARG A 209 -9.00 -9.05 1.30
CA ARG A 209 -7.95 -9.16 0.27
C ARG A 209 -7.63 -10.63 -0.06
N LYS A 210 -7.45 -11.47 0.97
CA LYS A 210 -7.23 -12.92 0.79
C LYS A 210 -8.38 -13.60 0.04
N ARG A 211 -9.63 -13.24 0.36
CA ARG A 211 -10.80 -13.75 -0.37
C ARG A 211 -10.76 -13.36 -1.84
N LYS A 212 -10.48 -12.09 -2.17
CA LYS A 212 -10.30 -11.63 -3.56
C LYS A 212 -9.21 -12.44 -4.26
N ILE A 213 -8.01 -12.54 -3.67
CA ILE A 213 -6.88 -13.28 -4.26
C ILE A 213 -7.25 -14.74 -4.55
N ASN A 214 -7.95 -15.41 -3.63
CA ASN A 214 -8.40 -16.78 -3.84
C ASN A 214 -9.40 -16.88 -5.01
N SER A 215 -10.39 -15.99 -5.10
CA SER A 215 -11.34 -15.97 -6.22
C SER A 215 -10.66 -15.65 -7.56
N VAL A 216 -9.73 -14.69 -7.59
CA VAL A 216 -8.94 -14.39 -8.80
C VAL A 216 -8.11 -15.60 -9.22
N LYS A 217 -7.53 -16.34 -8.26
CA LYS A 217 -6.78 -17.56 -8.54
C LYS A 217 -7.65 -18.66 -9.15
N GLU A 218 -8.85 -18.88 -8.64
CA GLU A 218 -9.80 -19.85 -9.21
C GLU A 218 -10.15 -19.52 -10.67
N VAL A 219 -10.42 -18.24 -10.96
CA VAL A 219 -10.68 -17.77 -12.33
C VAL A 219 -9.44 -17.91 -13.21
N LEU A 220 -8.26 -17.58 -12.69
CA LEU A 220 -6.99 -17.76 -13.39
C LEU A 220 -6.74 -19.22 -13.76
N ASP A 221 -6.92 -20.15 -12.83
CA ASP A 221 -6.74 -21.57 -13.09
C ASP A 221 -7.73 -22.08 -14.16
N SER A 222 -8.99 -21.62 -14.12
CA SER A 222 -9.97 -21.90 -15.17
C SER A 222 -9.54 -21.36 -16.54
N LYS A 223 -9.04 -20.12 -16.59
CA LYS A 223 -8.54 -19.49 -17.82
C LYS A 223 -7.29 -20.16 -18.36
N LYS A 224 -6.41 -20.65 -17.50
CA LYS A 224 -5.24 -21.46 -17.90
C LYS A 224 -5.68 -22.77 -18.58
N ILE A 225 -6.71 -23.44 -18.06
CA ILE A 225 -7.28 -24.63 -18.70
C ILE A 225 -7.90 -24.28 -20.07
N GLU A 226 -8.67 -23.20 -20.15
CA GLU A 226 -9.24 -22.70 -21.41
C GLU A 226 -8.14 -22.40 -22.43
N PHE A 227 -7.04 -21.77 -22.00
CA PHE A 227 -5.88 -21.47 -22.85
C PHE A 227 -5.23 -22.74 -23.40
N THR A 228 -4.92 -23.70 -22.52
CA THR A 228 -4.34 -24.99 -22.91
C THR A 228 -5.25 -25.72 -23.92
N ASN A 229 -6.57 -25.69 -23.72
CA ASN A 229 -7.52 -26.31 -24.66
C ASN A 229 -7.55 -25.60 -26.02
N LEU A 230 -7.55 -24.27 -26.02
CA LEU A 230 -7.50 -23.46 -27.22
C LEU A 230 -6.21 -23.73 -28.01
N LEU A 231 -5.05 -23.76 -27.34
CA LEU A 231 -3.77 -24.08 -27.97
C LEU A 231 -3.78 -25.49 -28.60
N ASN A 232 -4.31 -26.50 -27.91
CA ASN A 232 -4.41 -27.85 -28.44
C ASN A 232 -5.32 -27.94 -29.68
N THR A 233 -6.39 -27.13 -29.73
CA THR A 233 -7.32 -27.10 -30.87
C THR A 233 -6.76 -26.28 -32.03
N ALA A 234 -6.04 -25.19 -31.73
CA ALA A 234 -5.37 -24.36 -32.71
C ALA A 234 -4.11 -25.01 -33.29
N LEU A 235 -3.58 -26.07 -32.66
CA LEU A 235 -2.36 -26.72 -33.12
C LEU A 235 -2.57 -27.39 -34.49
N VAL A 236 -1.94 -26.83 -35.51
CA VAL A 236 -1.80 -27.45 -36.83
C VAL A 236 -0.63 -28.42 -36.77
N LYS A 237 -0.97 -29.71 -36.71
CA LYS A 237 0.03 -30.78 -36.76
C LYS A 237 0.62 -30.88 -38.17
N PRO A 238 1.92 -31.17 -38.29
CA PRO A 238 2.54 -31.41 -39.60
C PRO A 238 1.85 -32.55 -40.33
N SER A 239 1.50 -32.37 -41.60
CA SER A 239 1.05 -33.46 -42.46
C SER A 239 2.21 -34.40 -42.78
N ALA A 240 1.95 -35.70 -42.91
CA ALA A 240 2.92 -36.73 -43.31
C ALA A 240 3.33 -36.65 -44.80
N SER A 241 3.49 -35.44 -45.33
CA SER A 241 3.93 -35.17 -46.70
C SER A 241 5.42 -34.82 -46.73
N TYR A 242 6.17 -35.45 -47.64
CA TYR A 242 7.58 -35.31 -48.12
C TYR A 242 8.62 -34.37 -47.45
N ILE A 243 8.24 -33.31 -46.72
CA ILE A 243 9.08 -32.44 -45.90
C ILE A 243 8.36 -32.21 -44.56
N SER A 244 8.98 -32.64 -43.46
CA SER A 244 8.46 -32.42 -42.10
C SER A 244 8.47 -30.92 -41.78
N LYS A 245 7.31 -30.26 -41.88
CA LYS A 245 7.10 -28.90 -41.35
C LYS A 245 7.03 -28.96 -39.83
N SER A 246 7.47 -27.92 -39.12
CA SER A 246 7.17 -27.81 -37.68
C SER A 246 5.68 -27.51 -37.48
N GLY A 247 5.13 -27.98 -36.37
CA GLY A 247 3.80 -27.60 -35.92
C GLY A 247 3.73 -26.09 -35.69
N HIS A 248 2.55 -25.51 -35.90
CA HIS A 248 2.27 -24.10 -35.64
C HIS A 248 0.83 -23.94 -35.17
N TYR A 249 0.50 -22.80 -34.57
CA TYR A 249 -0.90 -22.47 -34.28
C TYR A 249 -1.58 -21.89 -35.51
N ALA A 250 -2.84 -22.30 -35.73
CA ALA A 250 -3.65 -21.88 -36.85
C ALA A 250 -3.83 -20.35 -36.84
N VAL A 251 -3.60 -19.71 -37.98
CA VAL A 251 -3.57 -18.24 -38.09
C VAL A 251 -4.91 -17.61 -37.68
N ASP A 252 -6.02 -18.28 -37.97
CA ASP A 252 -7.37 -17.84 -37.61
C ASP A 252 -7.64 -17.91 -36.10
N LYS A 253 -6.83 -18.66 -35.33
CA LYS A 253 -6.95 -18.81 -33.88
C LYS A 253 -5.99 -17.93 -33.08
N ILE A 254 -5.02 -17.28 -33.73
CA ILE A 254 -4.07 -16.37 -33.07
C ILE A 254 -4.79 -15.23 -32.30
N PRO A 255 -5.81 -14.55 -32.85
CA PRO A 255 -6.49 -13.47 -32.12
C PRO A 255 -7.17 -13.95 -30.83
N ASP A 256 -7.76 -15.15 -30.84
CA ASP A 256 -8.39 -15.75 -29.66
C ASP A 256 -7.34 -16.11 -28.59
N ILE A 257 -6.17 -16.61 -29.02
CA ILE A 257 -5.04 -16.92 -28.15
C ILE A 257 -4.50 -15.64 -27.49
N GLU A 258 -4.27 -14.58 -28.25
CA GLU A 258 -3.78 -13.29 -27.75
C GLU A 258 -4.78 -12.67 -26.77
N LYS A 259 -6.08 -12.72 -27.07
CA LYS A 259 -7.13 -12.23 -26.18
C LYS A 259 -7.10 -12.95 -24.83
N LEU A 260 -7.05 -14.27 -24.85
CA LEU A 260 -7.07 -15.06 -23.61
C LEU A 260 -5.76 -14.91 -22.82
N GLU A 261 -4.64 -14.71 -23.50
CA GLU A 261 -3.35 -14.37 -22.88
C GLU A 261 -3.40 -13.02 -22.17
N LEU A 262 -4.00 -11.99 -22.78
CA LEU A 262 -4.21 -10.69 -22.14
C LEU A 262 -5.11 -10.81 -20.90
N GLU A 263 -6.17 -11.60 -20.97
CA GLU A 263 -7.04 -11.89 -19.81
C GLU A 263 -6.24 -12.55 -18.67
N ILE A 264 -5.40 -13.55 -18.98
CA ILE A 264 -4.51 -14.19 -18.00
C ILE A 264 -3.52 -13.20 -17.40
N LYS A 265 -2.84 -12.38 -18.22
CA LYS A 265 -1.90 -11.35 -17.75
C LYS A 265 -2.59 -10.35 -16.81
N ARG A 266 -3.82 -9.95 -17.14
CA ARG A 266 -4.61 -9.05 -16.30
C ARG A 266 -4.95 -9.68 -14.95
N LEU A 267 -5.31 -10.96 -14.91
CA LEU A 267 -5.59 -11.68 -13.66
C LEU A 267 -4.37 -11.81 -12.75
N TYR A 268 -3.15 -11.95 -13.30
CA TYR A 268 -1.92 -11.85 -12.50
C TYR A 268 -1.77 -10.48 -11.84
N GLY A 269 -2.09 -9.41 -12.58
CA GLY A 269 -2.12 -8.05 -12.06
C GLY A 269 -3.10 -7.87 -10.90
N GLU A 270 -4.31 -8.43 -11.00
CA GLU A 270 -5.32 -8.39 -9.91
C GLU A 270 -4.91 -9.17 -8.66
N MET A 271 -3.96 -10.10 -8.77
CA MET A 271 -3.36 -10.80 -7.63
C MET A 271 -2.17 -10.06 -7.02
N GLU A 272 -1.75 -8.92 -7.60
CA GLU A 272 -0.53 -8.19 -7.24
C GLU A 272 0.75 -9.04 -7.42
N ILE A 273 0.74 -9.98 -8.37
CA ILE A 273 1.88 -10.87 -8.67
C ILE A 273 2.45 -10.53 -10.04
N LYS A 274 3.78 -10.43 -10.15
CA LYS A 274 4.47 -10.25 -11.44
C LYS A 274 4.19 -11.44 -12.37
N TYR A 275 3.77 -11.16 -13.59
CA TYR A 275 3.57 -12.18 -14.61
C TYR A 275 4.88 -12.93 -14.90
N ASP A 276 4.81 -14.26 -14.95
CA ASP A 276 5.96 -15.17 -14.99
C ASP A 276 6.20 -15.81 -16.37
N GLY A 277 5.53 -15.30 -17.41
CA GLY A 277 5.63 -15.85 -18.76
C GLY A 277 4.93 -17.20 -18.93
N TRP A 278 3.95 -17.54 -18.07
CA TRP A 278 3.28 -18.84 -18.10
C TRP A 278 2.68 -19.18 -19.48
N CYS A 279 2.07 -18.21 -20.18
CA CYS A 279 1.47 -18.45 -21.50
C CYS A 279 2.53 -18.84 -22.54
N ASP A 280 3.69 -18.18 -22.54
CA ASP A 280 4.77 -18.47 -23.50
C ASP A 280 5.41 -19.83 -23.23
N LYS A 281 5.57 -20.18 -21.94
CA LYS A 281 5.99 -21.52 -21.52
C LYS A 281 5.01 -22.59 -21.97
N GLU A 282 3.70 -22.35 -21.81
CA GLU A 282 2.66 -23.29 -22.19
C GLU A 282 2.53 -23.46 -23.71
N LYS A 283 2.61 -22.35 -24.48
CA LYS A 283 2.73 -22.38 -25.94
C LYS A 283 3.93 -23.25 -26.36
N SER A 284 5.09 -22.98 -25.79
CA SER A 284 6.32 -23.73 -26.09
C SER A 284 6.20 -25.20 -25.71
N ARG A 285 5.58 -25.52 -24.57
CA ARG A 285 5.36 -26.90 -24.08
C ARG A 285 4.47 -27.71 -25.02
N ILE A 286 3.40 -27.12 -25.54
CA ILE A 286 2.47 -27.79 -26.46
C ILE A 286 3.07 -27.91 -27.86
N LEU A 287 3.85 -26.91 -28.29
CA LEU A 287 4.44 -26.87 -29.62
C LEU A 287 5.68 -27.78 -29.75
N SER A 288 6.52 -27.85 -28.72
CA SER A 288 7.83 -28.53 -28.76
C SER A 288 7.82 -29.98 -29.24
N PRO A 289 6.81 -30.83 -28.99
CA PRO A 289 6.77 -32.20 -29.53
C PRO A 289 6.58 -32.24 -31.06
N TYR A 290 6.11 -31.14 -31.64
CA TYR A 290 5.84 -31.00 -33.08
C TYR A 290 6.84 -30.08 -33.77
N VAL A 291 7.83 -29.56 -33.03
CA VAL A 291 8.96 -28.83 -33.59
C VAL A 291 9.95 -29.86 -34.12
N VAL A 292 10.24 -29.80 -35.43
CA VAL A 292 11.29 -30.60 -36.03
C VAL A 292 12.62 -29.94 -35.68
N SER A 293 13.55 -30.68 -35.08
CA SER A 293 14.89 -30.16 -34.79
C SER A 293 15.56 -29.72 -36.10
N ASP A 294 16.22 -28.55 -36.11
CA ASP A 294 16.92 -28.10 -37.31
C ASP A 294 18.01 -29.10 -37.73
N SER A 295 18.61 -29.83 -36.78
CA SER A 295 19.52 -30.95 -37.06
C SER A 295 18.89 -32.12 -37.81
N ASP A 296 17.64 -32.51 -37.51
CA ASP A 296 16.95 -33.60 -38.21
C ASP A 296 16.42 -33.15 -39.58
N ARG A 297 16.01 -31.88 -39.69
CA ARG A 297 15.67 -31.22 -40.95
C ARG A 297 16.88 -31.15 -41.89
N ILE A 298 18.06 -30.80 -41.35
CA ILE A 298 19.36 -30.81 -42.04
C ILE A 298 19.77 -32.22 -42.45
N ARG A 299 19.59 -33.24 -41.60
CA ARG A 299 19.95 -34.64 -41.92
C ARG A 299 19.07 -35.24 -43.03
N GLN A 300 17.78 -34.90 -43.06
CA GLN A 300 16.87 -35.29 -44.15
C GLN A 300 17.14 -34.55 -45.46
N MET A 301 17.56 -33.28 -45.41
CA MET A 301 18.02 -32.52 -46.57
C MET A 301 19.35 -33.06 -47.11
N LEU A 302 20.34 -33.32 -46.25
CA LEU A 302 21.67 -33.82 -46.65
C LEU A 302 21.62 -35.22 -47.28
N LEU A 303 20.78 -36.13 -46.76
CA LEU A 303 20.58 -37.46 -47.35
C LEU A 303 19.90 -37.44 -48.73
N LYS A 304 19.21 -36.34 -49.10
CA LYS A 304 18.56 -36.19 -50.41
C LYS A 304 19.32 -35.28 -51.39
N ILE A 305 20.10 -34.32 -50.91
CA ILE A 305 20.92 -33.41 -51.75
C ILE A 305 22.18 -34.12 -52.28
N ALA A 306 22.67 -35.15 -51.59
CA ALA A 306 23.82 -35.93 -52.05
C ALA A 306 23.54 -36.82 -53.29
N MET A 307 22.31 -36.90 -53.82
CA MET A 307 21.96 -37.85 -54.91
C MET A 307 21.28 -37.31 -56.18
N PRO A 308 21.14 -35.98 -56.40
CA PRO A 308 21.08 -35.49 -57.78
C PRO A 308 21.79 -34.15 -58.04
N ALA A 309 22.85 -33.78 -57.31
CA ALA A 309 23.71 -32.65 -57.70
C ALA A 309 24.54 -32.91 -58.98
N ALA A 310 24.41 -34.10 -59.59
CA ALA A 310 25.13 -34.51 -60.79
C ALA A 310 24.32 -34.42 -62.11
N MET A 311 23.09 -33.90 -62.12
CA MET A 311 22.35 -33.74 -63.37
C MET A 311 21.71 -32.36 -63.53
N PHE A 312 22.09 -31.72 -64.64
CA PHE A 312 21.51 -30.53 -65.29
C PHE A 312 22.12 -29.16 -64.98
N CYS A 313 23.31 -28.96 -65.55
CA CYS A 313 23.55 -27.78 -66.39
C CYS A 313 22.52 -27.75 -67.55
N GLY A 314 21.91 -26.60 -67.84
CA GLY A 314 21.32 -26.33 -69.16
C GLY A 314 19.97 -25.60 -69.21
N VAL A 315 20.01 -24.43 -69.86
CA VAL A 315 18.99 -23.76 -70.71
C VAL A 315 17.63 -23.25 -70.17
N ALA A 316 17.52 -21.92 -70.26
CA ALA A 316 16.38 -21.00 -70.50
C ALA A 316 14.98 -21.55 -70.86
N TYR A 317 13.91 -20.92 -70.33
CA TYR A 317 12.97 -20.00 -71.03
C TYR A 317 11.73 -19.64 -70.16
N TYR A 318 11.39 -18.34 -70.13
CA TYR A 318 10.08 -17.66 -70.00
C TYR A 318 8.96 -18.09 -69.01
N GLY A 319 8.49 -17.07 -68.26
CA GLY A 319 7.09 -16.62 -68.35
C GLY A 319 6.19 -16.85 -67.13
N GLY A 320 5.60 -15.77 -66.60
CA GLY A 320 4.38 -15.83 -65.79
C GLY A 320 4.54 -15.34 -64.34
N THR A 321 4.00 -14.15 -64.09
CA THR A 321 3.78 -13.50 -62.79
C THR A 321 3.21 -14.47 -61.74
N TYR A 322 4.03 -14.98 -60.82
CA TYR A 322 3.71 -15.51 -59.48
C TYR A 322 4.97 -16.09 -58.77
N ALA A 323 6.10 -16.23 -59.47
CA ALA A 323 7.35 -16.80 -58.91
C ALA A 323 8.20 -15.81 -58.08
N ILE A 324 8.03 -14.49 -58.25
CA ILE A 324 8.92 -13.48 -57.63
C ILE A 324 8.84 -13.48 -56.10
N SER A 325 7.68 -13.78 -55.50
CA SER A 325 7.54 -13.70 -54.04
C SER A 325 8.26 -14.82 -53.28
N THR A 326 8.39 -16.02 -53.85
CA THR A 326 8.95 -17.16 -53.10
C THR A 326 10.45 -17.04 -52.92
N ASP A 327 11.17 -16.60 -53.96
CA ASP A 327 12.62 -16.40 -53.90
C ASP A 327 13.00 -15.21 -53.02
N GLU A 328 12.19 -14.15 -53.04
CA GLU A 328 12.34 -12.99 -52.15
C GLU A 328 12.06 -13.34 -50.68
N ILE A 329 11.04 -14.16 -50.40
CA ILE A 329 10.74 -14.65 -49.05
C ILE A 329 11.88 -15.55 -48.56
N ASN A 330 12.38 -16.47 -49.39
CA ASN A 330 13.50 -17.35 -49.01
C ASN A 330 14.78 -16.54 -48.70
N SER A 331 15.06 -15.53 -49.53
CA SER A 331 16.21 -14.63 -49.32
C SER A 331 16.03 -13.78 -48.05
N TYR A 332 14.82 -13.32 -47.75
CA TYR A 332 14.49 -12.66 -46.49
C TYR A 332 14.72 -13.56 -45.28
N GLU A 333 14.17 -14.78 -45.28
CA GLU A 333 14.28 -15.71 -44.15
C GLU A 333 15.74 -16.10 -43.90
N GLN A 334 16.56 -16.27 -44.95
CA GLN A 334 18.00 -16.52 -44.81
C GLN A 334 18.74 -15.35 -44.13
N ARG A 335 18.39 -14.10 -44.46
CA ARG A 335 18.97 -12.92 -43.83
C ARG A 335 18.53 -12.81 -42.36
N MET A 336 17.26 -13.10 -42.07
CA MET A 336 16.73 -13.16 -40.70
C MET A 336 17.47 -14.21 -39.86
N GLU A 337 17.64 -15.42 -40.39
CA GLU A 337 18.35 -16.52 -39.71
C GLU A 337 19.82 -16.17 -39.44
N THR A 338 20.47 -15.52 -40.40
CA THR A 338 21.86 -15.06 -40.24
C THR A 338 21.95 -13.97 -39.15
N ALA A 339 21.00 -13.03 -39.12
CA ALA A 339 20.93 -11.97 -38.12
C ALA A 339 20.63 -12.52 -36.71
N ASP A 340 19.71 -13.46 -36.60
CA ASP A 340 19.41 -14.19 -35.35
C ASP A 340 20.64 -14.94 -34.85
N GLY A 341 21.42 -15.55 -35.75
CA GLY A 341 22.70 -16.19 -35.43
C GLY A 341 23.71 -15.21 -34.82
N TYR A 342 23.80 -13.98 -35.35
CA TYR A 342 24.64 -12.94 -34.73
C TYR A 342 24.11 -12.51 -33.36
N PHE A 343 22.80 -12.34 -33.21
CA PHE A 343 22.19 -11.97 -31.93
C PHE A 343 22.47 -13.02 -30.84
N ALA A 344 22.27 -14.30 -31.16
CA ALA A 344 22.54 -15.41 -30.24
C ALA A 344 24.00 -15.48 -29.79
N ASN A 345 24.93 -15.04 -30.63
CA ASN A 345 26.37 -14.97 -30.32
C ASN A 345 26.79 -13.67 -29.60
N GLY A 346 25.85 -12.76 -29.33
CA GLY A 346 26.15 -11.46 -28.70
C GLY A 346 26.73 -10.41 -29.64
N ASP A 347 26.73 -10.66 -30.96
CA ASP A 347 27.19 -9.73 -31.99
C ASP A 347 26.05 -8.74 -32.37
N TYR A 348 25.59 -7.94 -31.40
CA TYR A 348 24.40 -7.08 -31.52
C TYR A 348 24.45 -6.12 -32.74
N GLY A 349 25.60 -5.51 -33.01
CA GLY A 349 25.78 -4.64 -34.18
C GLY A 349 25.53 -5.37 -35.51
N LYS A 350 26.10 -6.57 -35.67
CA LYS A 350 25.90 -7.38 -36.90
C LYS A 350 24.48 -7.91 -37.00
N ALA A 351 23.85 -8.25 -35.88
CA ALA A 351 22.46 -8.66 -35.85
C ALA A 351 21.54 -7.52 -36.35
N ILE A 352 21.71 -6.31 -35.83
CA ILE A 352 20.95 -5.13 -36.26
C ILE A 352 21.16 -4.85 -37.75
N VAL A 353 22.40 -4.92 -38.26
CA VAL A 353 22.68 -4.81 -39.71
C VAL A 353 21.91 -5.88 -40.49
N GLY A 354 21.95 -7.14 -40.05
CA GLY A 354 21.27 -8.24 -40.73
C GLY A 354 19.76 -8.05 -40.79
N PHE A 355 19.14 -7.59 -39.70
CA PHE A 355 17.70 -7.28 -39.66
C PHE A 355 17.34 -6.06 -40.51
N MET A 356 18.15 -5.00 -40.50
CA MET A 356 17.96 -3.86 -41.39
C MET A 356 18.07 -4.26 -42.87
N GLN A 357 19.03 -5.14 -43.22
CA GLN A 357 19.16 -5.67 -44.56
C GLN A 357 17.95 -6.52 -44.96
N ALA A 358 17.47 -7.39 -44.06
CA ALA A 358 16.25 -8.17 -44.30
C ALA A 358 15.04 -7.26 -44.56
N SER A 359 14.91 -6.17 -43.80
CA SER A 359 13.84 -5.19 -44.01
C SER A 359 14.00 -4.42 -45.34
N ASN A 360 15.13 -3.73 -45.52
CA ASN A 360 15.33 -2.82 -46.64
C ASN A 360 15.38 -3.52 -48.01
N GLN A 361 15.83 -4.78 -48.04
CA GLN A 361 16.02 -5.53 -49.27
C GLN A 361 14.90 -6.54 -49.55
N TYR A 362 13.79 -6.52 -48.80
CA TYR A 362 12.62 -7.31 -49.14
C TYR A 362 11.78 -6.57 -50.19
N ASP A 363 11.77 -7.06 -51.44
CA ASP A 363 10.99 -6.48 -52.55
C ASP A 363 9.84 -7.39 -53.02
N GLY A 364 9.49 -8.38 -52.18
CA GLY A 364 8.36 -9.27 -52.44
C GLY A 364 7.03 -8.53 -52.40
N SER A 365 6.14 -8.83 -53.36
CA SER A 365 4.79 -8.24 -53.44
C SER A 365 3.82 -8.76 -52.37
N PHE A 366 4.22 -9.76 -51.58
CA PHE A 366 3.41 -10.37 -50.54
C PHE A 366 3.72 -9.76 -49.18
N ARG A 367 2.71 -9.13 -48.55
CA ARG A 367 2.76 -8.59 -47.17
C ARG A 367 4.03 -7.76 -46.87
N THR A 368 4.45 -6.94 -47.83
CA THR A 368 5.70 -6.17 -47.79
C THR A 368 5.91 -5.40 -46.49
N SER A 369 4.91 -4.65 -46.03
CA SER A 369 5.00 -3.94 -44.74
C SER A 369 5.24 -4.90 -43.57
N SER A 370 4.45 -5.97 -43.46
CA SER A 370 4.56 -6.92 -42.35
C SER A 370 5.93 -7.59 -42.23
N TYR A 371 6.59 -7.91 -43.35
CA TYR A 371 7.93 -8.49 -43.33
C TYR A 371 8.98 -7.45 -42.94
N ARG A 372 8.88 -6.25 -43.53
CA ARG A 372 9.79 -5.13 -43.20
C ARG A 372 9.68 -4.70 -41.74
N ASP A 373 8.46 -4.60 -41.23
CA ASP A 373 8.15 -4.20 -39.85
C ASP A 373 8.63 -5.25 -38.85
N ARG A 374 8.45 -6.54 -39.16
CA ARG A 374 8.93 -7.64 -38.30
C ARG A 374 10.45 -7.62 -38.16
N ALA A 375 11.18 -7.44 -39.25
CA ALA A 375 12.64 -7.34 -39.21
C ALA A 375 13.09 -6.13 -38.37
N MET A 376 12.46 -4.96 -38.53
CA MET A 376 12.79 -3.78 -37.73
C MET A 376 12.44 -3.94 -36.24
N SER A 377 11.32 -4.60 -35.92
CA SER A 377 10.97 -4.92 -34.53
C SER A 377 12.01 -5.82 -33.85
N LEU A 378 12.63 -6.74 -34.60
CA LEU A 378 13.71 -7.59 -34.08
C LEU A 378 15.04 -6.84 -33.95
N ALA A 379 15.32 -5.88 -34.84
CA ALA A 379 16.44 -4.95 -34.65
C ALA A 379 16.29 -4.14 -33.36
N ASP A 380 15.07 -3.70 -33.02
CA ASP A 380 14.76 -3.00 -31.79
C ASP A 380 14.93 -3.88 -30.55
N ALA A 381 14.43 -5.11 -30.58
CA ALA A 381 14.65 -6.08 -29.52
C ALA A 381 16.15 -6.40 -29.31
N CYS A 382 16.94 -6.41 -30.39
CA CYS A 382 18.39 -6.57 -30.30
C CYS A 382 19.06 -5.38 -29.59
N PHE A 383 18.61 -4.16 -29.89
CA PHE A 383 19.12 -2.97 -29.21
C PHE A 383 18.78 -3.00 -27.72
N GLU A 384 17.56 -3.36 -27.35
CA GLU A 384 17.17 -3.53 -25.94
C GLU A 384 18.04 -4.58 -25.24
N GLY A 385 18.28 -5.73 -25.89
CA GLY A 385 19.19 -6.77 -25.39
C GLY A 385 20.61 -6.24 -25.15
N MET A 386 21.12 -5.38 -26.03
CA MET A 386 22.40 -4.70 -25.87
C MET A 386 22.39 -3.72 -24.69
N GLN A 387 21.31 -2.95 -24.49
CA GLN A 387 21.20 -2.02 -23.36
C GLN A 387 21.32 -2.75 -22.01
N TYR A 388 20.64 -3.90 -21.87
CA TYR A 388 20.78 -4.74 -20.67
C TYR A 388 22.22 -5.21 -20.48
N LYS A 389 22.88 -5.66 -21.55
CA LYS A 389 24.27 -6.12 -21.46
C LYS A 389 25.23 -4.99 -21.13
N VAL A 390 25.07 -3.80 -21.71
CA VAL A 390 25.87 -2.61 -21.41
C VAL A 390 25.72 -2.19 -19.95
N THR A 391 24.49 -2.20 -19.42
CA THR A 391 24.23 -1.88 -18.02
C THR A 391 24.97 -2.84 -17.08
N SER A 392 24.86 -4.15 -17.33
CA SER A 392 25.59 -5.18 -16.56
C SER A 392 27.11 -5.00 -16.64
N LEU A 393 27.65 -4.68 -17.82
CA LEU A 393 29.10 -4.45 -17.97
C LEU A 393 29.58 -3.19 -17.22
N ILE A 394 28.74 -2.14 -17.12
CA ILE A 394 29.05 -0.94 -16.35
C ILE A 394 29.07 -1.25 -14.84
N GLU A 395 28.09 -2.01 -14.34
CA GLU A 395 28.04 -2.49 -12.95
C GLU A 395 29.26 -3.37 -12.60
N GLU A 396 29.68 -4.21 -13.53
CA GLU A 396 30.87 -5.05 -13.43
C GLU A 396 32.19 -4.29 -13.67
N LYS A 397 32.14 -2.96 -13.84
CA LYS A 397 33.30 -2.09 -14.10
C LYS A 397 34.08 -2.45 -15.38
N GLN A 398 33.45 -3.15 -16.33
CA GLN A 398 34.01 -3.55 -17.63
C GLN A 398 33.73 -2.50 -18.72
N TYR A 399 34.15 -1.27 -18.47
CA TYR A 399 33.79 -0.10 -19.29
C TYR A 399 34.26 -0.17 -20.75
N ALA A 400 35.42 -0.76 -21.03
CA ALA A 400 35.92 -0.88 -22.40
C ALA A 400 35.02 -1.77 -23.26
N GLN A 401 34.49 -2.86 -22.70
CA GLN A 401 33.57 -3.76 -23.39
C GLN A 401 32.21 -3.10 -23.61
N ALA A 402 31.70 -2.38 -22.61
CA ALA A 402 30.46 -1.59 -22.74
C ALA A 402 30.55 -0.57 -23.89
N LEU A 403 31.66 0.18 -23.97
CA LEU A 403 31.91 1.12 -25.06
C LEU A 403 32.04 0.43 -26.42
N SER A 404 32.69 -0.73 -26.48
CA SER A 404 32.81 -1.50 -27.71
C SER A 404 31.45 -1.95 -28.23
N LEU A 405 30.55 -2.40 -27.34
CA LEU A 405 29.19 -2.80 -27.71
C LEU A 405 28.39 -1.61 -28.23
N MET A 406 28.40 -0.47 -27.53
CA MET A 406 27.70 0.74 -28.00
C MET A 406 28.23 1.23 -29.35
N LYS A 407 29.55 1.17 -29.57
CA LYS A 407 30.17 1.54 -30.86
C LYS A 407 29.85 0.55 -31.99
N SER A 408 29.46 -0.67 -31.67
CA SER A 408 29.13 -1.68 -32.67
C SER A 408 27.78 -1.41 -33.36
N ILE A 409 26.95 -0.54 -32.80
CA ILE A 409 25.63 -0.24 -33.34
C ILE A 409 25.75 0.59 -34.62
N PRO A 410 25.08 0.22 -35.72
CA PRO A 410 25.18 0.91 -36.99
C PRO A 410 24.72 2.37 -36.91
N THR A 411 25.50 3.30 -37.46
CA THR A 411 25.14 4.73 -37.50
C THR A 411 23.83 4.97 -38.25
N GLU A 412 23.56 4.20 -39.30
CA GLU A 412 22.31 4.26 -40.06
C GLU A 412 21.10 3.94 -39.17
N TYR A 413 21.20 2.92 -38.32
CA TYR A 413 20.17 2.57 -37.34
C TYR A 413 19.92 3.69 -36.34
N LEU A 414 21.00 4.26 -35.78
CA LEU A 414 20.93 5.35 -34.80
C LEU A 414 20.34 6.63 -35.41
N SER A 415 20.69 6.95 -36.66
CA SER A 415 20.16 8.11 -37.36
C SER A 415 18.65 8.05 -37.59
N ALA A 416 18.09 6.83 -37.69
CA ALA A 416 16.66 6.59 -37.82
C ALA A 416 15.94 6.49 -36.45
N ASN A 417 16.68 6.39 -35.34
CA ASN A 417 16.15 6.17 -34.00
C ASN A 417 16.83 7.11 -33.00
N GLN A 418 16.42 8.38 -33.00
CA GLN A 418 17.07 9.44 -32.22
C GLN A 418 17.09 9.12 -30.72
N ASP A 419 16.01 8.54 -30.18
CA ASP A 419 15.90 8.11 -28.79
C ASP A 419 16.98 7.10 -28.39
N LYS A 420 17.29 6.16 -29.28
CA LYS A 420 18.34 5.14 -29.09
C LYS A 420 19.74 5.76 -29.18
N SER A 421 19.92 6.72 -30.09
CA SER A 421 21.15 7.52 -30.17
C SER A 421 21.39 8.35 -28.91
N ASP A 422 20.35 9.04 -28.43
CA ASP A 422 20.39 9.86 -27.22
C ASP A 422 20.72 9.02 -25.99
N TRP A 423 20.17 7.80 -25.92
CA TRP A 423 20.51 6.85 -24.85
C TRP A 423 22.00 6.51 -24.84
N ILE A 424 22.60 6.15 -25.98
CA ILE A 424 24.03 5.83 -26.07
C ILE A 424 24.89 7.02 -25.62
N GLU A 425 24.58 8.22 -26.11
CA GLU A 425 25.39 9.40 -25.78
C GLU A 425 25.26 9.76 -24.29
N LYS A 426 24.04 9.69 -23.75
CA LYS A 426 23.81 9.89 -22.32
C LYS A 426 24.59 8.87 -21.48
N THR A 427 24.50 7.58 -21.79
CA THR A 427 25.22 6.53 -21.07
C THR A 427 26.74 6.75 -21.11
N LYS A 428 27.27 7.20 -22.24
CA LYS A 428 28.70 7.53 -22.37
C LYS A 428 29.10 8.74 -21.52
N ILE A 429 28.28 9.79 -21.48
CA ILE A 429 28.50 10.97 -20.63
C ILE A 429 28.45 10.57 -19.14
N ASP A 430 27.46 9.77 -18.75
CA ASP A 430 27.31 9.29 -17.37
C ASP A 430 28.56 8.49 -16.95
N MET A 431 29.04 7.59 -17.80
CA MET A 431 30.30 6.87 -17.57
C MET A 431 31.50 7.81 -17.43
N GLN A 432 31.60 8.86 -18.25
CA GLN A 432 32.67 9.85 -18.16
C GLN A 432 32.62 10.65 -16.85
N ASN A 433 31.43 11.00 -16.38
CA ASN A 433 31.25 11.71 -15.11
C ASN A 433 31.67 10.83 -13.92
N THR A 434 31.35 9.54 -13.95
CA THR A 434 31.75 8.57 -12.91
C THR A 434 33.28 8.40 -12.82
N VAL A 435 34.03 8.64 -13.90
CA VAL A 435 35.50 8.54 -13.86
C VAL A 435 36.11 9.46 -12.79
N ALA A 436 35.54 10.64 -12.55
CA ALA A 436 36.07 11.55 -11.53
C ALA A 436 36.01 10.95 -10.12
N GLU A 437 34.92 10.26 -9.79
CA GLU A 437 34.72 9.59 -8.49
C GLU A 437 35.58 8.32 -8.37
N GLU A 438 35.83 7.64 -9.48
CA GLU A 438 36.62 6.41 -9.52
C GLU A 438 38.14 6.67 -9.47
N VAL A 439 38.59 7.87 -9.83
CA VAL A 439 39.98 8.33 -9.61
C VAL A 439 40.31 8.35 -8.11
N ASP A 440 39.38 8.79 -7.26
CA ASP A 440 39.58 8.81 -5.80
C ASP A 440 39.68 7.38 -5.25
N GLN A 441 38.85 6.45 -5.75
CA GLN A 441 38.95 5.03 -5.37
C GLN A 441 40.31 4.42 -5.75
N LEU A 442 40.86 4.76 -6.92
CA LEU A 442 42.21 4.31 -7.29
C LEU A 442 43.28 4.88 -6.35
N ALA A 443 43.16 6.16 -5.95
CA ALA A 443 44.08 6.77 -4.99
C ALA A 443 44.04 6.07 -3.64
N ASP A 444 42.84 5.70 -3.15
CA ASP A 444 42.66 4.94 -1.91
C ASP A 444 43.26 3.53 -2.00
N MET A 445 43.10 2.85 -3.13
CA MET A 445 43.71 1.54 -3.38
C MET A 445 45.24 1.61 -3.35
N ILE A 446 45.82 2.66 -3.95
CA ILE A 446 47.27 2.90 -3.94
C ILE A 446 47.74 3.22 -2.52
N ALA A 447 47.05 4.10 -1.80
CA ALA A 447 47.40 4.48 -0.43
C ALA A 447 47.33 3.28 0.53
N SER A 448 46.35 2.41 0.36
CA SER A 448 46.15 1.21 1.19
C SER A 448 47.13 0.08 0.88
N ASN A 449 47.88 0.17 -0.22
CA ASN A 449 48.84 -0.83 -0.67
C ASN A 449 50.26 -0.24 -0.76
N ASP A 450 50.70 0.41 0.31
CA ASP A 450 52.05 0.99 0.47
C ASP A 450 52.49 1.91 -0.69
N GLY A 451 51.54 2.62 -1.29
CA GLY A 451 51.81 3.54 -2.41
C GLY A 451 52.03 2.84 -3.75
N LYS A 452 51.61 1.58 -3.91
CA LYS A 452 51.71 0.80 -5.16
C LYS A 452 50.35 0.31 -5.62
N MET A 453 50.12 0.19 -6.92
CA MET A 453 48.89 -0.41 -7.43
C MET A 453 48.98 -1.93 -7.54
N THR A 454 47.86 -2.60 -7.23
CA THR A 454 47.68 -4.04 -7.44
C THR A 454 47.44 -4.36 -8.92
N GLU A 455 47.55 -5.63 -9.31
CA GLU A 455 47.27 -6.07 -10.67
C GLU A 455 45.81 -5.81 -11.08
N ASP A 456 44.88 -5.97 -10.13
CA ASP A 456 43.46 -5.67 -10.36
C ASP A 456 43.22 -4.15 -10.45
N GLY A 457 43.94 -3.34 -9.68
CA GLY A 457 43.94 -1.88 -9.80
C GLY A 457 44.48 -1.40 -11.17
N LYS A 458 45.49 -2.08 -11.73
CA LYS A 458 46.01 -1.80 -13.07
C LYS A 458 45.00 -2.11 -14.17
N LYS A 459 44.35 -3.27 -14.08
CA LYS A 459 43.24 -3.62 -14.99
C LYS A 459 42.11 -2.61 -14.88
N TYR A 460 41.81 -2.16 -13.66
CA TYR A 460 40.74 -1.19 -13.43
C TYR A 460 41.07 0.20 -13.98
N LEU A 461 42.30 0.66 -13.79
CA LEU A 461 42.82 1.88 -14.43
C LEU A 461 42.70 1.83 -15.96
N ASP A 462 43.03 0.69 -16.57
CA ASP A 462 42.88 0.52 -18.03
C ASP A 462 41.40 0.58 -18.48
N GLN A 463 40.45 0.12 -17.67
CA GLN A 463 39.02 0.29 -17.95
C GLN A 463 38.61 1.77 -17.89
N LEU A 464 39.06 2.53 -16.90
CA LEU A 464 38.75 3.96 -16.76
C LEU A 464 39.37 4.80 -17.89
N LEU A 465 40.60 4.46 -18.30
CA LEU A 465 41.28 5.11 -19.43
C LEU A 465 40.60 4.82 -20.77
N ALA A 466 39.89 3.69 -20.91
CA ALA A 466 39.09 3.44 -22.11
C ALA A 466 37.90 4.42 -22.24
N VAL A 467 37.39 4.93 -21.11
CA VAL A 467 36.28 5.89 -21.06
C VAL A 467 36.75 7.33 -21.18
N SER A 468 37.82 7.68 -20.47
CA SER A 468 38.40 9.02 -20.43
C SER A 468 39.90 8.98 -20.71
N PRO A 469 40.30 8.75 -21.97
CA PRO A 469 41.72 8.57 -22.34
C PRO A 469 42.58 9.79 -22.05
N ASP A 470 41.98 10.99 -22.06
CA ASP A 470 42.68 12.26 -21.84
C ASP A 470 42.63 12.73 -20.37
N ASN A 471 42.09 11.91 -19.44
CA ASN A 471 42.02 12.30 -18.03
C ASN A 471 43.42 12.45 -17.43
N TYR A 472 43.72 13.65 -16.92
CA TYR A 472 45.04 14.00 -16.39
C TYR A 472 45.49 13.08 -15.24
N TRP A 473 44.59 12.79 -14.29
CA TRP A 473 44.91 12.01 -13.10
C TRP A 473 45.16 10.53 -13.42
N LEU A 474 44.30 9.93 -14.25
CA LEU A 474 44.50 8.55 -14.70
C LEU A 474 45.83 8.37 -15.45
N ASN A 475 46.17 9.31 -16.33
CA ASN A 475 47.43 9.28 -17.06
C ASN A 475 48.64 9.48 -16.14
N LEU A 476 48.53 10.34 -15.13
CA LEU A 476 49.56 10.51 -14.11
C LEU A 476 49.80 9.22 -13.31
N ILE A 477 48.73 8.57 -12.87
CA ILE A 477 48.80 7.27 -12.17
C ILE A 477 49.47 6.23 -13.06
N LYS A 478 49.04 6.10 -14.33
CA LYS A 478 49.63 5.15 -15.28
C LYS A 478 51.12 5.39 -15.53
N ALA A 479 51.56 6.65 -15.55
CA ALA A 479 52.95 7.01 -15.77
C ALA A 479 53.84 6.74 -14.55
N LYS A 480 53.29 6.81 -13.33
CA LYS A 480 54.00 6.58 -12.06
C LYS A 480 54.07 5.10 -11.66
N GLU A 481 53.22 4.27 -12.26
CA GLU A 481 53.17 2.82 -12.05
C GLU A 481 54.12 2.01 -12.97
N LYS A 482 54.80 2.69 -13.91
CA LYS A 482 55.95 2.14 -14.64
C LYS A 482 57.21 2.21 -13.78
#